data_AF-A0A964YNJ2-F1
#
_entry.id   AF-A0A964YNJ2-F1
#
_cell.length_a   1.000
_cell.length_b   1.000
_cell.length_c   1.000
_cell.angle_alpha   90.00
_cell.angle_beta   90.00
_cell.angle_gamma   90.00
#
_symmetry.space_group_name_H-M   'P 1'
#
loop_
_entity.id
_entity.type
_entity.pdbx_description
1 polymer ?
#
loop_
_entity_poly.entity_id
_entity_poly.type
_entity_poly.pdbx_seq_one_letter_code
_entity_poly.pdbx_strand_id
1 'polypeptide(L)'
;MKKLPPANQMKQILTSKGIQKVPKSKGDLLKKVSEFFAIPILKQKKKKAIDTELTVLHDGIRRFVTQNKELFGKCQTILLENQPVLKNPTMKSVQILLFATLRDILQPDVSKAPPQLKIVHAKMKVEGKKGDEGYAERKAGSEKRVETSLQSGKITRAQHWRNHLANYTKKNDLTDAYCMCLDFLQVS
;
A
#
# COMPACT_ATOMS: atom_id res chain seq x y z
N MET A 1 18.50 24.46 -18.34
CA MET A 1 18.88 24.52 -16.91
C MET A 1 18.45 25.86 -16.32
N LYS A 2 17.71 25.88 -15.20
CA LYS A 2 17.40 27.16 -14.52
C LYS A 2 18.71 27.76 -14.00
N LYS A 3 19.15 28.87 -14.58
CA LYS A 3 20.35 29.59 -14.11
C LYS A 3 20.07 30.15 -12.72
N LEU A 4 20.76 29.63 -11.72
CA LEU A 4 20.69 30.18 -10.36
C LEU A 4 21.40 31.54 -10.32
N PRO A 5 20.91 32.49 -9.49
CA PRO A 5 21.58 33.77 -9.32
C PRO A 5 23.04 33.59 -8.85
N PRO A 6 23.99 34.42 -9.31
CA PRO A 6 25.34 34.48 -8.78
C PRO A 6 25.36 34.79 -7.28
N ALA A 7 26.40 34.34 -6.58
CA ALA A 7 26.53 34.50 -5.12
C ALA A 7 26.47 35.98 -4.68
N ASN A 8 27.03 36.90 -5.49
CA ASN A 8 27.01 38.33 -5.19
C ASN A 8 25.59 38.92 -5.22
N GLN A 9 24.77 38.51 -6.18
CA GLN A 9 23.37 38.94 -6.25
C GLN A 9 22.56 38.38 -5.06
N MET A 10 22.79 37.12 -4.67
CA MET A 10 22.15 36.54 -3.49
C MET A 10 22.52 37.27 -2.20
N LYS A 11 23.78 37.71 -2.06
CA LYS A 11 24.22 38.51 -0.91
C LYS A 11 23.52 39.87 -0.87
N GLN A 12 23.47 40.57 -2.01
CA GLN A 12 22.78 41.87 -2.12
C GLN A 12 21.29 41.78 -1.75
N ILE A 13 20.61 40.72 -2.21
CA ILE A 13 19.21 40.46 -1.86
C ILE A 13 19.03 40.24 -0.36
N LEU A 14 19.93 39.50 0.30
CA LEU A 14 19.85 39.28 1.75
C LEU A 14 20.15 40.55 2.55
N THR A 15 21.13 41.33 2.12
CA THR A 15 21.46 42.62 2.75
C THR A 15 20.33 43.63 2.61
N SER A 16 19.67 43.72 1.44
CA SER A 16 18.52 44.63 1.24
C SER A 16 17.29 44.22 2.05
N LYS A 17 17.23 42.96 2.53
CA LYS A 17 16.24 42.46 3.47
C LYS A 17 16.66 42.57 4.94
N GLY A 18 17.77 43.27 5.24
CA GLY A 18 18.22 43.55 6.60
C GLY A 18 19.05 42.44 7.27
N ILE A 19 19.48 41.41 6.53
CA ILE A 19 20.35 40.36 7.07
C ILE A 19 21.79 40.89 7.14
N GLN A 20 22.27 41.21 8.34
CA GLN A 20 23.62 41.75 8.56
C GLN A 20 24.72 40.69 8.44
N LYS A 21 24.44 39.44 8.87
CA LYS A 21 25.40 38.33 8.82
C LYS A 21 25.08 37.38 7.67
N VAL A 22 25.54 37.76 6.49
CA VAL A 22 25.26 37.00 5.26
C VAL A 22 26.09 35.71 5.21
N PRO A 23 25.49 34.54 4.88
CA PRO A 23 26.22 33.27 4.77
C PRO A 23 27.37 33.31 3.75
N LYS A 24 28.44 32.56 4.04
CA LYS A 24 29.62 32.50 3.17
C LYS A 24 29.49 31.47 2.05
N SER A 25 28.78 30.36 2.28
CA SER A 25 28.63 29.29 1.30
C SER A 25 27.50 29.57 0.31
N LYS A 26 27.70 29.18 -0.95
CA LYS A 26 26.68 29.35 -2.01
C LYS A 26 25.40 28.57 -1.72
N GLY A 27 25.52 27.40 -1.08
CA GLY A 27 24.37 26.58 -0.68
C GLY A 27 23.52 27.25 0.41
N ASP A 28 24.16 27.83 1.42
CA ASP A 28 23.47 28.51 2.52
C ASP A 28 22.85 29.84 2.07
N LEU A 29 23.51 30.56 1.15
CA LEU A 29 22.95 31.74 0.49
C LEU A 29 21.64 31.40 -0.23
N LEU A 30 21.64 30.32 -1.02
CA LEU A 30 20.46 29.91 -1.78
C LEU A 30 19.33 29.49 -0.84
N LYS A 31 19.64 28.74 0.23
CA LYS A 31 18.66 28.34 1.25
C LYS A 31 18.02 29.56 1.91
N LYS A 32 18.82 30.55 2.30
CA LYS A 32 18.31 31.77 2.95
C LYS A 32 17.50 32.66 2.03
N VAL A 33 17.92 32.81 0.77
CA VAL A 33 17.13 33.54 -0.25
C VAL A 33 15.80 32.82 -0.52
N SER A 34 15.80 31.48 -0.54
CA SER A 34 14.56 30.71 -0.78
C SER A 34 13.48 30.93 0.29
N GLU A 35 13.84 31.29 1.53
CA GLU A 35 12.87 31.62 2.59
C GLU A 35 12.03 32.86 2.27
N PHE A 36 12.55 33.79 1.45
CA PHE A 36 11.86 35.04 1.11
C PHE A 36 11.09 34.98 -0.22
N PHE A 37 11.46 34.08 -1.12
CA PHE A 37 10.96 34.07 -2.50
C PHE A 37 10.39 32.73 -2.97
N ALA A 38 10.58 31.65 -2.23
CA ALA A 38 9.88 30.41 -2.53
C ALA A 38 8.48 30.45 -1.90
N ILE A 39 7.44 30.33 -2.73
CA ILE A 39 6.11 29.97 -2.26
C ILE A 39 6.28 28.65 -1.48
N PRO A 40 5.88 28.57 -0.20
CA PRO A 40 6.00 27.34 0.56
C PRO A 40 5.10 26.29 -0.10
N ILE A 41 5.69 25.44 -0.93
CA ILE A 41 5.05 24.20 -1.35
C ILE A 41 5.05 23.34 -0.09
N LEU A 42 3.96 23.43 0.67
CA LEU A 42 3.64 22.47 1.73
C LEU A 42 3.50 21.11 1.06
N LYS A 43 4.62 20.40 0.87
CA LYS A 43 4.59 18.96 0.60
C LYS A 43 3.87 18.37 1.80
N GLN A 44 2.59 18.03 1.63
CA GLN A 44 1.88 17.19 2.57
C GLN A 44 2.67 15.89 2.66
N LYS A 45 3.51 15.78 3.69
CA LYS A 45 4.15 14.52 4.03
C LYS A 45 2.99 13.61 4.43
N LYS A 46 2.71 12.60 3.61
CA LYS A 46 1.85 11.50 4.04
C LYS A 46 2.47 10.98 5.35
N LYS A 47 1.74 11.06 6.47
CA LYS A 47 2.21 10.53 7.75
C LYS A 47 2.60 9.07 7.53
N LYS A 48 3.74 8.66 8.10
CA LYS A 48 4.10 7.24 8.10
C LYS A 48 3.04 6.50 8.90
N ALA A 49 2.72 5.25 8.52
CA ALA A 49 1.69 4.45 9.17
C ALA A 49 1.93 4.23 10.68
N ILE A 50 3.16 4.46 11.17
CA ILE A 50 3.55 4.38 12.58
C ILE A 50 3.01 5.54 13.42
N ASP A 51 2.73 6.71 12.81
CA ASP A 51 2.22 7.92 13.46
C ASP A 51 0.71 8.11 13.24
N THR A 52 0.05 7.09 12.69
CA THR A 52 -1.39 7.12 12.42
C THR A 52 -2.08 6.50 13.62
N GLU A 53 -2.87 7.29 14.34
CA GLU A 53 -3.68 6.79 15.45
C GLU A 53 -4.53 5.61 14.99
N LEU A 54 -4.66 4.60 15.85
CA LEU A 54 -5.37 3.37 15.54
C LEU A 54 -6.84 3.65 15.14
N THR A 55 -7.42 4.72 15.70
CA THR A 55 -8.76 5.22 15.36
C THR A 55 -8.86 5.62 13.89
N VAL A 56 -7.90 6.39 13.37
CA VAL A 56 -7.89 6.81 11.95
C VAL A 56 -7.76 5.59 11.02
N LEU A 57 -6.95 4.61 11.43
CA LEU A 57 -6.80 3.36 10.71
C LEU A 57 -8.11 2.55 10.70
N HIS A 58 -8.79 2.46 11.85
CA HIS A 58 -10.07 1.77 11.97
C HIS A 58 -11.18 2.48 11.19
N ASP A 59 -11.24 3.81 11.21
CA ASP A 59 -12.19 4.60 10.41
C ASP A 59 -12.03 4.33 8.91
N GLY A 60 -10.78 4.23 8.45
CA GLY A 60 -10.45 3.84 7.08
C GLY A 60 -10.96 2.43 6.73
N ILE A 61 -10.71 1.46 7.61
CA ILE A 61 -11.17 0.07 7.46
C ILE A 61 -12.71 0.02 7.45
N ARG A 62 -13.37 0.70 8.39
CA ARG A 62 -14.83 0.75 8.50
C ARG A 62 -15.46 1.34 7.25
N ARG A 63 -14.92 2.44 6.74
CA ARG A 63 -15.36 3.06 5.49
C ARG A 63 -15.20 2.10 4.31
N PHE A 64 -14.03 1.47 4.17
CA PHE A 64 -13.75 0.52 3.11
C PHE A 64 -14.72 -0.67 3.13
N VAL A 65 -14.96 -1.28 4.29
CA VAL A 65 -15.89 -2.41 4.43
C VAL A 65 -17.32 -1.98 4.15
N THR A 66 -17.75 -0.82 4.65
CA THR A 66 -19.11 -0.30 4.42
C THR A 66 -19.37 -0.06 2.93
N GLN A 67 -18.42 0.58 2.23
CA GLN A 67 -18.53 0.87 0.79
C GLN A 67 -18.58 -0.39 -0.07
N ASN A 68 -17.97 -1.49 0.38
CA ASN A 68 -17.92 -2.76 -0.33
C ASN A 68 -18.82 -3.83 0.30
N LYS A 69 -19.76 -3.43 1.18
CA LYS A 69 -20.60 -4.35 1.97
C LYS A 69 -21.33 -5.35 1.08
N GLU A 70 -21.94 -4.88 0.00
CA GLU A 70 -22.69 -5.75 -0.92
C GLU A 70 -21.79 -6.76 -1.62
N LEU A 71 -20.59 -6.36 -2.03
CA LEU A 71 -19.61 -7.25 -2.67
C LEU A 71 -19.17 -8.33 -1.70
N PHE A 72 -18.76 -7.95 -0.49
CA PHE A 72 -18.31 -8.91 0.53
C PHE A 72 -19.44 -9.82 1.00
N GLY A 73 -20.67 -9.31 1.11
CA GLY A 73 -21.86 -10.09 1.45
C GLY A 73 -22.23 -11.14 0.40
N LYS A 74 -21.72 -11.05 -0.83
CA LYS A 74 -21.90 -12.09 -1.88
C LYS A 74 -20.92 -13.26 -1.73
N CYS A 75 -19.83 -13.09 -0.98
CA CYS A 75 -18.84 -14.15 -0.78
C CYS A 75 -19.39 -15.27 0.10
N GLN A 76 -19.00 -16.51 -0.17
CA GLN A 76 -19.20 -17.63 0.77
C GLN A 76 -18.13 -17.64 1.87
N THR A 77 -16.89 -17.35 1.48
CA THR A 77 -15.73 -17.29 2.37
C THR A 77 -14.92 -16.04 2.06
N ILE A 78 -14.40 -15.39 3.11
CA ILE A 78 -13.44 -14.29 3.02
C ILE A 78 -12.14 -14.75 3.70
N LEU A 79 -11.04 -14.70 2.96
CA LEU A 79 -9.73 -15.13 3.43
C LEU A 79 -8.93 -13.91 3.90
N LEU A 80 -8.29 -14.02 5.06
CA LEU A 80 -7.39 -13.00 5.60
C LEU A 80 -6.02 -13.62 5.86
N GLU A 81 -4.97 -13.02 5.31
CA GLU A 81 -3.60 -13.48 5.56
C GLU A 81 -3.22 -13.29 7.04
N ASN A 82 -2.61 -14.31 7.63
CA ASN A 82 -2.06 -14.24 8.97
C ASN A 82 -0.72 -13.48 8.97
N GLN A 83 -0.75 -12.23 9.45
CA GLN A 83 0.45 -11.39 9.52
C GLN A 83 1.33 -11.78 10.72
N PRO A 84 2.68 -11.76 10.60
CA PRO A 84 3.57 -12.06 11.71
C PRO A 84 3.61 -10.91 12.73
N VAL A 85 3.19 -11.17 13.97
CA VAL A 85 3.09 -10.14 15.02
C VAL A 85 4.43 -9.48 15.36
N LEU A 86 5.50 -10.28 15.48
CA LEU A 86 6.82 -9.80 15.92
C LEU A 86 7.54 -8.98 14.85
N LYS A 87 7.26 -9.23 13.56
CA LYS A 87 7.93 -8.55 12.44
C LYS A 87 7.16 -7.34 11.93
N ASN A 88 5.83 -7.34 12.08
CA ASN A 88 4.98 -6.26 11.60
C ASN A 88 3.73 -6.08 12.48
N PRO A 89 3.88 -5.46 13.67
CA PRO A 89 2.78 -5.32 14.63
C PRO A 89 1.62 -4.48 14.07
N THR A 90 1.90 -3.43 13.28
CA THR A 90 0.85 -2.62 12.65
C THR A 90 -0.02 -3.44 11.70
N MET A 91 0.57 -4.29 10.86
CA MET A 91 -0.21 -5.15 9.96
C MET A 91 -1.00 -6.24 10.70
N LYS A 92 -0.51 -6.70 11.86
CA LYS A 92 -1.31 -7.53 12.76
C LYS A 92 -2.54 -6.76 13.28
N SER A 93 -2.39 -5.51 13.69
CA SER A 93 -3.52 -4.67 14.09
C SER A 93 -4.52 -4.46 12.95
N VAL A 94 -4.05 -4.18 11.72
CA VAL A 94 -4.90 -4.10 10.52
C VAL A 94 -5.69 -5.39 10.31
N GLN A 95 -5.04 -6.55 10.42
CA GLN A 95 -5.68 -7.86 10.29
C GLN A 95 -6.83 -8.03 11.28
N ILE A 96 -6.58 -7.76 12.57
CA ILE A 96 -7.58 -7.94 13.63
C ILE A 96 -8.73 -6.94 13.49
N LEU A 97 -8.43 -5.66 13.20
CA LEU A 97 -9.46 -4.64 13.00
C LEU A 97 -10.31 -4.92 11.76
N LEU A 98 -9.71 -5.39 10.67
CA LEU A 98 -10.44 -5.78 9.47
C LEU A 98 -11.34 -6.99 9.74
N PHE A 99 -10.84 -8.02 10.43
CA PHE A 99 -11.64 -9.16 10.85
C PHE A 99 -12.85 -8.74 11.68
N ALA A 100 -12.62 -7.95 12.74
CA ALA A 100 -13.69 -7.49 13.63
C ALA A 100 -14.73 -6.67 12.87
N THR A 101 -14.28 -5.75 12.01
CA THR A 101 -15.15 -4.89 11.21
C THR A 101 -15.98 -5.66 10.19
N LEU A 102 -15.38 -6.64 9.50
CA LEU A 102 -16.10 -7.52 8.58
C LEU A 102 -17.17 -8.34 9.30
N ARG A 103 -16.83 -8.89 10.48
CA ARG A 103 -17.76 -9.70 11.26
C ARG A 103 -18.95 -8.90 11.78
N ASP A 104 -18.71 -7.65 12.15
CA ASP A 104 -19.72 -6.71 12.67
C ASP A 104 -20.62 -6.13 11.58
N ILE A 105 -20.07 -5.75 10.42
CA ILE A 105 -20.85 -5.12 9.34
C ILE A 105 -21.64 -6.15 8.51
N LEU A 106 -21.09 -7.36 8.34
CA LEU A 106 -21.69 -8.42 7.54
C LEU A 106 -22.58 -9.36 8.37
N GLN A 107 -23.09 -8.92 9.52
CA GLN A 107 -23.98 -9.72 10.37
C GLN A 107 -25.15 -10.29 9.55
N PRO A 108 -25.64 -11.50 9.90
CA PRO A 108 -26.75 -12.11 9.20
C PRO A 108 -27.94 -11.18 9.15
N ASP A 109 -28.47 -10.98 7.95
CA ASP A 109 -29.87 -10.61 7.81
C ASP A 109 -30.71 -11.87 7.98
N VAL A 110 -31.99 -11.72 8.30
CA VAL A 110 -32.95 -12.81 8.57
C VAL A 110 -32.97 -13.87 7.45
N SER A 111 -32.55 -13.50 6.23
CA SER A 111 -32.54 -14.34 5.03
C SER A 111 -31.18 -14.92 4.62
N LYS A 112 -30.05 -14.51 5.23
CA LYS A 112 -28.72 -14.96 4.76
C LYS A 112 -27.66 -15.01 5.86
N ALA A 113 -27.02 -16.17 6.00
CA ALA A 113 -25.86 -16.34 6.86
C ALA A 113 -24.66 -15.48 6.38
N PRO A 114 -23.85 -14.95 7.32
CA PRO A 114 -22.67 -14.15 6.97
C PRO A 114 -21.61 -15.01 6.26
N PRO A 115 -20.75 -14.41 5.41
CA PRO A 115 -19.59 -15.10 4.85
C PRO A 115 -18.68 -15.68 5.95
N GLN A 116 -18.14 -16.87 5.73
CA GLN A 116 -17.17 -17.46 6.65
C GLN A 116 -15.84 -16.71 6.57
N LEU A 117 -15.34 -16.18 7.68
CA LEU A 117 -14.02 -15.55 7.76
C LEU A 117 -12.98 -16.61 8.13
N LYS A 118 -11.92 -16.76 7.31
CA LYS A 118 -10.80 -17.66 7.60
C LYS A 118 -9.47 -16.92 7.62
N ILE A 119 -8.67 -17.21 8.63
CA ILE A 119 -7.28 -16.77 8.69
C ILE A 119 -6.42 -17.84 8.03
N VAL A 120 -5.68 -17.47 7.00
CA VAL A 120 -4.79 -18.38 6.26
C VAL A 120 -3.34 -18.05 6.55
N HIS A 121 -2.52 -19.08 6.74
CA HIS A 121 -1.09 -18.88 6.87
C HIS A 121 -0.48 -18.59 5.50
N ALA A 122 0.48 -17.67 5.44
CA ALA A 122 1.27 -17.33 4.26
C ALA A 122 2.24 -18.45 3.82
N LYS A 123 1.83 -19.72 3.93
CA LYS A 123 2.69 -20.91 3.84
C LYS A 123 2.98 -21.37 2.42
N MET A 124 2.33 -20.82 1.40
CA MET A 124 2.45 -21.26 0.00
C MET A 124 3.07 -20.19 -0.91
N LYS A 125 3.96 -19.34 -0.37
CA LYS A 125 4.85 -18.58 -1.25
C LYS A 125 5.78 -19.59 -1.91
N VAL A 126 5.66 -19.72 -3.22
CA VAL A 126 6.44 -20.56 -4.15
C VAL A 126 7.79 -20.96 -3.55
N GLU A 127 8.08 -22.26 -3.49
CA GLU A 127 9.33 -22.78 -2.94
C GLU A 127 10.53 -22.04 -3.58
N GLY A 128 11.18 -21.20 -2.80
CA GLY A 128 12.33 -20.40 -3.21
C GLY A 128 13.23 -20.21 -1.99
N LYS A 129 14.52 -20.00 -2.21
CA LYS A 129 15.53 -19.94 -1.14
C LYS A 129 15.10 -18.98 -0.01
N LYS A 130 15.19 -19.42 1.25
CA LYS A 130 14.84 -18.58 2.41
C LYS A 130 15.71 -17.32 2.44
N GLY A 131 15.17 -16.21 2.93
CA GLY A 131 15.88 -14.92 3.00
C GLY A 131 15.65 -14.04 1.77
N ASP A 132 16.44 -12.97 1.66
CA ASP A 132 16.37 -11.97 0.59
C ASP A 132 16.73 -12.56 -0.77
N GLU A 133 17.60 -13.58 -0.81
CA GLU A 133 18.06 -14.25 -2.03
C GLU A 133 16.91 -14.84 -2.86
N GLY A 134 15.91 -15.47 -2.23
CA GLY A 134 14.75 -16.03 -2.94
C GLY A 134 13.54 -15.08 -3.02
N TYR A 135 13.66 -13.82 -2.57
CA TYR A 135 12.52 -12.90 -2.57
C TYR A 135 12.07 -12.51 -3.99
N ALA A 136 13.03 -12.29 -4.90
CA ALA A 136 12.73 -12.01 -6.30
C ALA A 136 12.11 -13.23 -7.02
N GLU A 137 12.63 -14.43 -6.73
CA GLU A 137 12.13 -15.70 -7.29
C GLU A 137 10.69 -15.98 -6.86
N ARG A 138 10.37 -15.78 -5.57
CA ARG A 138 9.01 -15.93 -5.04
C ARG A 138 8.02 -14.99 -5.72
N LYS A 139 8.41 -13.75 -5.99
CA LYS A 139 7.57 -12.76 -6.70
C LYS A 139 7.27 -13.17 -8.13
N ALA A 140 8.32 -13.53 -8.87
CA ALA A 140 8.18 -14.01 -10.24
C ALA A 140 7.30 -15.27 -10.29
N GLY A 141 7.41 -16.14 -9.28
CA GLY A 141 6.57 -17.32 -9.11
C GLY A 141 5.09 -16.97 -8.95
N SER A 142 4.73 -16.06 -8.03
CA SER A 142 3.33 -15.64 -7.84
C SER A 142 2.76 -15.03 -9.12
N GLU A 143 3.47 -14.11 -9.78
CA GLU A 143 3.02 -13.50 -11.04
C GLU A 143 2.80 -14.53 -12.15
N LYS A 144 3.74 -15.47 -12.30
CA LYS A 144 3.62 -16.56 -13.28
C LYS A 144 2.40 -17.45 -13.00
N ARG A 145 2.14 -17.80 -11.74
CA ARG A 145 0.96 -18.59 -11.35
C ARG A 145 -0.35 -17.88 -11.73
N VAL A 146 -0.44 -16.57 -11.45
CA VAL A 146 -1.62 -15.79 -11.84
C VAL A 146 -1.78 -15.78 -13.36
N GLU A 147 -0.70 -15.57 -14.11
CA GLU A 147 -0.73 -15.57 -15.58
C GLU A 147 -1.19 -16.93 -16.13
N THR A 148 -0.65 -18.04 -15.63
CA THR A 148 -1.09 -19.39 -16.01
C THR A 148 -2.58 -19.61 -15.71
N SER A 149 -3.05 -19.19 -14.53
CA SER A 149 -4.46 -19.27 -14.16
C SER A 149 -5.35 -18.46 -15.11
N LEU A 150 -4.92 -17.24 -15.50
CA LEU A 150 -5.64 -16.39 -16.46
C LEU A 150 -5.57 -16.90 -17.92
N GLN A 151 -4.68 -17.84 -18.22
CA GLN A 151 -4.59 -18.52 -19.52
C GLN A 151 -5.39 -19.82 -19.55
N SER A 152 -5.81 -20.37 -18.41
CA SER A 152 -6.53 -21.65 -18.30
C SER A 152 -7.91 -21.70 -18.98
N GLY A 153 -8.45 -20.54 -19.40
CA GLY A 153 -9.81 -20.42 -19.95
C GLY A 153 -10.94 -20.48 -18.92
N LYS A 154 -10.64 -20.73 -17.64
CA LYS A 154 -11.64 -20.86 -16.56
C LYS A 154 -12.08 -19.52 -15.95
N ILE A 155 -11.33 -18.45 -16.20
CA ILE A 155 -11.54 -17.13 -15.57
C ILE A 155 -12.33 -16.22 -16.50
N THR A 156 -13.47 -15.73 -16.02
CA THR A 156 -14.29 -14.75 -16.74
C THR A 156 -13.53 -13.43 -16.87
N ARG A 157 -13.58 -12.81 -18.06
CA ARG A 157 -12.86 -11.56 -18.38
C ARG A 157 -11.34 -11.66 -18.19
N ALA A 158 -10.74 -12.82 -18.43
CA ALA A 158 -9.30 -13.04 -18.24
C ALA A 158 -8.41 -11.96 -18.90
N GLN A 159 -8.71 -11.54 -20.14
CA GLN A 159 -7.93 -10.51 -20.83
C GLN A 159 -7.97 -9.15 -20.11
N HIS A 160 -9.12 -8.78 -19.55
CA HIS A 160 -9.25 -7.55 -18.76
C HIS A 160 -8.35 -7.61 -17.52
N TRP A 161 -8.34 -8.75 -16.82
CA TRP A 161 -7.51 -8.94 -15.63
C TRP A 161 -6.02 -9.00 -15.94
N ARG A 162 -5.63 -9.60 -17.08
CA ARG A 162 -4.24 -9.56 -17.57
C ARG A 162 -3.79 -8.12 -17.84
N ASN A 163 -4.61 -7.34 -18.56
CA ASN A 163 -4.32 -5.93 -18.81
C ASN A 163 -4.27 -5.11 -17.51
N HIS A 164 -5.15 -5.40 -16.55
CA HIS A 164 -5.13 -4.75 -15.24
C HIS A 164 -3.84 -5.05 -14.48
N LEU A 165 -3.46 -6.33 -14.37
CA LEU A 165 -2.24 -6.76 -13.69
C LEU A 165 -0.98 -6.17 -14.34
N ALA A 166 -0.92 -6.12 -15.68
CA ALA A 166 0.21 -5.55 -16.41
C ALA A 166 0.49 -4.09 -16.03
N ASN A 167 -0.56 -3.30 -15.81
CA ASN A 167 -0.49 -1.87 -15.52
C ASN A 167 -0.53 -1.52 -14.03
N TYR A 168 -0.75 -2.50 -13.14
CA TYR A 168 -0.86 -2.25 -11.71
C TYR A 168 0.51 -2.07 -11.05
N THR A 169 0.65 -1.08 -10.16
CA THR A 169 1.94 -0.74 -9.52
C THR A 169 2.28 -1.62 -8.31
N LYS A 170 1.28 -2.24 -7.68
CA LYS A 170 1.46 -3.13 -6.51
C LYS A 170 1.15 -4.59 -6.87
N LYS A 171 1.80 -5.09 -7.92
CA LYS A 171 1.54 -6.45 -8.45
C LYS A 171 1.68 -7.53 -7.38
N ASN A 172 2.67 -7.43 -6.50
CA ASN A 172 2.94 -8.42 -5.46
C ASN A 172 1.75 -8.63 -4.51
N ASP A 173 1.15 -7.55 -3.99
CA ASP A 173 0.03 -7.66 -3.06
C ASP A 173 -1.21 -8.26 -3.77
N LEU A 174 -1.41 -7.87 -5.04
CA LEU A 174 -2.51 -8.36 -5.86
C LEU A 174 -2.35 -9.85 -6.21
N THR A 175 -1.14 -10.27 -6.57
CA THR A 175 -0.85 -11.66 -6.94
C THR A 175 -0.84 -12.57 -5.72
N ASP A 176 -0.32 -12.10 -4.58
CA ASP A 176 -0.40 -12.85 -3.32
C ASP A 176 -1.86 -13.05 -2.88
N ALA A 177 -2.72 -12.03 -3.00
CA ALA A 177 -4.16 -12.16 -2.72
C ALA A 177 -4.87 -13.14 -3.68
N TYR A 178 -4.53 -13.12 -4.96
CA TYR A 178 -5.11 -14.04 -5.94
C TYR A 178 -4.64 -15.49 -5.71
N CYS A 179 -3.34 -15.70 -5.51
CA CYS A 179 -2.77 -17.01 -5.22
C CYS A 179 -3.35 -17.61 -3.93
N MET A 180 -3.62 -16.79 -2.91
CA MET A 180 -4.31 -17.24 -1.70
C MET A 180 -5.68 -17.87 -1.99
N CYS A 181 -6.43 -17.30 -2.93
CA CYS A 181 -7.70 -17.87 -3.39
C CYS A 181 -7.47 -19.18 -4.16
N LEU A 182 -6.47 -19.25 -5.05
CA LEU A 182 -6.15 -20.48 -5.76
C LEU A 182 -5.78 -21.62 -4.81
N ASP A 183 -4.91 -21.34 -3.84
CA ASP A 183 -4.45 -22.30 -2.85
C ASP A 183 -5.60 -22.81 -1.99
N PHE A 184 -6.52 -21.91 -1.58
CA PHE A 184 -7.71 -22.29 -0.83
C PHE A 184 -8.68 -23.15 -1.64
N LEU A 185 -8.84 -22.85 -2.93
CA LEU A 185 -9.68 -23.62 -3.84
C LEU A 185 -9.00 -24.91 -4.32
N GLN A 186 -7.72 -25.11 -4.02
CA GLN A 186 -6.90 -26.23 -4.51
C GLN A 186 -6.88 -26.32 -6.04
N VAL A 187 -6.92 -25.18 -6.73
CA VAL A 187 -6.90 -25.10 -8.19
C VAL A 187 -5.49 -24.76 -8.65
N SER A 188 -4.85 -25.71 -9.35
CA SER A 188 -3.57 -25.53 -10.04
C SER A 188 -3.72 -24.72 -11.32
#